data_AF-A0A380SXH0-F1
#
_entry.id   AF-A0A380SXH0-F1
#
_cell.length_a   1.000
_cell.length_b   1.000
_cell.length_c   1.000
_cell.angle_alpha   90.00
_cell.angle_beta   90.00
_cell.angle_gamma   90.00
#
_symmetry.space_group_name_H-M   'P 1'
#
loop_
_entity.id
_entity.type
_entity.pdbx_description
1 polymer ?
#
loop_
_entity_poly.entity_id
_entity_poly.type
_entity_poly.pdbx_seq_one_letter_code
_entity_poly.pdbx_strand_id
1 'polypeptide(L)'
;MHYSTSGDAVACGRAGNNLTSTSTPDQVSCKSCQRSLVKTESPASAKKSTPSLAELRKQRMAKASPSPSTFCFKASWRARLSALPGSNRLPRGVVPQRFV
;
A
#
# COMPACT_ATOMS: atom_id res chain seq x y z
N MET A 1 21.76 -12.67 2.48
CA MET A 1 22.51 -11.94 1.44
C MET A 1 21.60 -10.94 0.76
N HIS A 2 21.94 -9.66 0.88
CA HIS A 2 21.20 -8.54 0.33
C HIS A 2 21.89 -7.95 -0.90
N TYR A 3 21.14 -7.34 -1.82
CA TYR A 3 21.73 -6.64 -2.95
C TYR A 3 22.12 -5.20 -2.54
N SER A 4 23.37 -4.82 -2.79
CA SER A 4 23.88 -3.46 -2.61
C SER A 4 24.95 -3.14 -3.66
N THR A 5 24.92 -1.92 -4.19
CA THR A 5 25.95 -1.40 -5.10
C THR A 5 27.05 -0.61 -4.38
N SER A 6 26.77 -0.13 -3.16
CA SER A 6 27.65 0.78 -2.41
C SER A 6 27.98 0.32 -0.99
N GLY A 7 27.59 -0.89 -0.60
CA GLY A 7 27.87 -1.49 0.71
C GLY A 7 27.01 -0.97 1.85
N ASP A 8 26.67 0.32 1.85
CA ASP A 8 25.96 0.98 2.96
C ASP A 8 24.43 0.96 2.81
N ALA A 9 23.93 0.88 1.57
CA ALA A 9 22.51 0.91 1.27
C ALA A 9 22.09 -0.37 0.56
N VAL A 10 21.14 -1.09 1.15
CA VAL A 10 20.54 -2.27 0.55
C VAL A 10 19.31 -1.89 -0.25
N ALA A 11 19.15 -2.46 -1.45
CA ALA A 11 18.04 -2.15 -2.35
C ALA A 11 16.64 -2.39 -1.73
N CYS A 12 16.51 -3.28 -0.74
CA CYS A 12 15.25 -3.52 -0.04
C CYS A 12 14.99 -2.60 1.16
N GLY A 13 15.84 -1.59 1.41
CA GLY A 13 15.64 -0.60 2.48
C GLY A 13 15.78 -1.13 3.92
N ARG A 14 16.32 -2.35 4.10
CA ARG A 14 16.65 -2.86 5.43
C ARG A 14 17.99 -2.28 5.89
N ALA A 15 18.09 -1.94 7.17
CA ALA A 15 19.28 -1.40 7.80
C ALA A 15 19.64 -2.20 9.06
N GLY A 16 20.94 -2.29 9.36
CA GLY A 16 21.48 -2.96 10.55
C GLY A 16 22.92 -3.45 10.34
N ASN A 17 23.73 -3.41 11.39
CA ASN A 17 25.16 -3.74 11.33
C ASN A 17 25.46 -5.21 10.96
N ASN A 18 24.48 -6.11 11.07
CA ASN A 18 24.64 -7.55 10.76
C ASN A 18 24.09 -7.93 9.38
N LEU A 19 23.89 -6.97 8.46
CA LEU A 19 23.46 -7.26 7.10
C LEU A 19 24.66 -7.57 6.21
N THR A 20 24.76 -8.81 5.73
CA THR A 20 25.69 -9.16 4.66
C THR A 20 25.11 -8.76 3.30
N SER A 21 25.78 -7.85 2.61
CA SER A 21 25.42 -7.36 1.28
C SER A 21 26.39 -7.88 0.21
N THR A 22 25.88 -8.01 -1.01
CA THR A 22 26.63 -8.37 -2.21
C THR A 22 26.16 -7.55 -3.40
N SER A 23 27.07 -7.26 -4.33
CA SER A 23 26.76 -6.62 -5.61
C SER A 23 26.47 -7.64 -6.72
N THR A 24 26.68 -8.93 -6.47
CA THR A 24 26.46 -10.00 -7.47
C THR A 24 25.03 -10.54 -7.37
N PRO A 25 24.20 -10.47 -8.44
CA PRO A 25 22.78 -10.84 -8.38
C PRO A 25 22.53 -12.32 -8.03
N ASP A 26 23.38 -13.24 -8.50
CA ASP A 26 23.24 -14.69 -8.25
C ASP A 26 23.39 -15.08 -6.77
N GLN A 27 24.08 -14.26 -5.98
CA GLN A 27 24.34 -14.51 -4.57
C GLN A 27 23.29 -13.87 -3.65
N VAL A 28 22.27 -13.20 -4.20
CA VAL A 28 21.24 -12.50 -3.43
C VAL A 28 20.18 -13.49 -2.96
N SER A 29 20.07 -13.70 -1.65
CA SER A 29 19.02 -14.54 -1.04
C SER A 29 17.81 -13.77 -0.53
N CYS A 30 17.89 -12.43 -0.43
CA CYS A 30 16.75 -11.61 -0.01
C CYS A 30 15.69 -11.53 -1.11
N LYS A 31 14.50 -12.10 -0.88
CA LYS A 31 13.36 -12.09 -1.81
C LYS A 31 13.00 -10.69 -2.33
N SER A 32 13.07 -9.67 -1.47
CA SER A 32 12.76 -8.29 -1.87
C SER A 32 13.82 -7.74 -2.82
N CYS A 33 15.10 -8.02 -2.57
CA CYS A 33 16.20 -7.65 -3.47
C CYS A 33 16.15 -8.42 -4.80
N GLN A 34 15.81 -9.71 -4.78
CA GLN A 34 15.62 -10.49 -6.00
C GLN A 34 14.51 -9.89 -6.88
N ARG A 35 13.35 -9.53 -6.27
CA ARG A 35 12.23 -8.92 -7.00
C ARG A 35 12.58 -7.57 -7.63
N SER A 36 13.46 -6.78 -7.01
CA SER A 36 13.92 -5.51 -7.61
C SER A 36 14.83 -5.74 -8.82
N LEU A 37 15.65 -6.80 -8.81
CA LEU A 37 16.55 -7.14 -9.93
C LEU A 37 15.79 -7.70 -11.15
N VAL A 38 14.77 -8.53 -10.92
CA VAL A 38 13.92 -9.05 -12.00
C VAL A 38 13.17 -7.92 -12.74
N LYS A 39 12.95 -6.78 -12.07
CA LYS A 39 12.29 -5.62 -12.68
C LYS A 39 13.20 -4.84 -13.65
N THR A 40 14.53 -4.93 -13.49
CA THR A 40 15.50 -4.20 -14.32
C THR A 40 15.90 -4.94 -15.60
N GLU A 41 15.77 -6.27 -15.64
CA GLU A 41 16.03 -7.08 -16.86
C GLU A 41 14.82 -7.24 -17.78
N SER A 42 13.65 -6.75 -17.38
CA SER A 42 12.51 -6.71 -18.30
C SER A 42 12.68 -5.49 -19.20
N PRO A 43 12.88 -5.64 -20.54
CA PRO A 43 12.79 -4.51 -21.44
C PRO A 43 11.45 -3.84 -21.20
N ALA A 44 11.50 -2.52 -21.06
CA ALA A 44 10.40 -1.59 -20.85
C ALA A 44 9.05 -2.27 -21.06
N SER A 45 8.34 -2.57 -19.96
CA SER A 45 6.95 -3.03 -20.03
C SER A 45 6.25 -2.13 -21.02
N ALA A 46 5.97 -2.71 -22.19
CA ALA A 46 5.24 -2.09 -23.28
C ALA A 46 4.12 -1.31 -22.63
N LYS A 47 4.04 -0.03 -22.98
CA LYS A 47 3.08 0.96 -22.51
C LYS A 47 1.67 0.38 -22.69
N LYS A 48 1.23 -0.45 -21.75
CA LYS A 48 -0.17 -0.79 -21.56
C LYS A 48 -0.76 0.56 -21.23
N SER A 49 -1.45 1.14 -22.21
CA SER A 49 -2.11 2.43 -22.10
C SER A 49 -3.02 2.39 -20.88
N THR A 50 -2.45 2.72 -19.73
CA THR A 50 -3.20 2.86 -18.50
C THR A 50 -4.11 4.04 -18.75
N PRO A 51 -5.43 3.85 -18.70
CA PRO A 51 -6.36 4.93 -18.98
C PRO A 51 -5.99 6.12 -18.11
N SER A 52 -5.97 7.30 -18.72
CA SER A 52 -5.62 8.53 -18.00
C SER A 52 -6.53 8.70 -16.79
N LEU A 53 -6.05 9.42 -15.77
CA LEU A 53 -6.81 9.64 -14.55
C LEU A 53 -8.15 10.36 -14.84
N ALA A 54 -8.20 11.16 -15.91
CA ALA A 54 -9.43 11.77 -16.42
C ALA A 54 -10.41 10.72 -16.97
N GLU A 55 -9.91 9.72 -17.69
CA GLU A 55 -10.71 8.64 -18.27
C GLU A 55 -11.32 7.74 -17.17
N LEU A 56 -10.54 7.42 -16.14
CA LEU A 56 -11.02 6.70 -14.94
C LEU A 56 -12.12 7.47 -14.20
N ARG A 57 -12.06 8.81 -14.14
CA ARG A 57 -13.11 9.64 -13.52
C ARG A 57 -14.40 9.62 -14.33
N LYS A 58 -14.31 9.72 -15.66
CA LYS A 58 -15.48 9.65 -16.57
C LYS A 58 -16.20 8.30 -16.47
N GLN A 59 -15.44 7.20 -16.43
CA GLN A 59 -16.00 5.84 -16.27
C GLN A 59 -16.71 5.64 -14.93
N ARG A 60 -16.25 6.30 -13.85
CA ARG A 60 -16.94 6.29 -12.55
C ARG A 60 -18.24 7.07 -12.59
N MET A 61 -18.27 8.21 -13.26
CA MET A 61 -19.49 9.02 -13.39
C MET A 61 -20.54 8.34 -14.26
N ALA A 62 -20.13 7.68 -15.36
CA ALA A 62 -21.04 6.93 -16.23
C ALA A 62 -21.69 5.70 -15.55
N LYS A 63 -21.09 5.17 -14.48
CA LYS A 63 -21.62 4.05 -13.68
C LYS A 63 -22.37 4.50 -12.42
N ALA A 64 -22.46 5.81 -12.18
CA ALA A 64 -23.08 6.35 -10.98
C ALA A 64 -24.57 6.60 -11.20
N SER A 65 -25.35 5.52 -11.31
CA SER A 65 -26.69 5.49 -10.75
C SER A 65 -26.61 4.64 -9.48
N PRO A 66 -26.13 5.19 -8.35
CA PRO A 66 -26.32 4.48 -7.10
C PRO A 66 -27.83 4.43 -6.88
N SER A 67 -28.42 3.24 -7.01
CA SER A 67 -29.64 2.96 -6.28
C SER A 67 -29.39 3.38 -4.82
N PRO A 68 -30.34 4.01 -4.13
CA PRO A 68 -30.15 4.36 -2.73
C PRO A 68 -29.91 3.05 -1.97
N SER A 69 -28.64 2.73 -1.73
CA SER A 69 -28.24 1.62 -0.90
C SER A 69 -28.75 1.95 0.49
N THR A 70 -29.81 1.27 0.92
CA THR A 70 -30.33 1.31 2.30
C THR A 70 -29.23 1.01 3.30
N PHE A 71 -28.17 0.32 2.87
CA PHE A 71 -26.98 0.07 3.66
C PHE A 71 -26.00 1.25 3.62
N CYS A 72 -25.87 1.95 4.74
CA CYS A 72 -24.81 2.93 4.98
C CYS A 72 -23.70 2.29 5.84
N PHE A 73 -22.60 1.88 5.20
CA PHE A 73 -21.43 1.31 5.88
C PHE A 73 -20.94 2.17 7.05
N LYS A 74 -20.94 3.49 6.88
CA LYS A 74 -20.50 4.42 7.93
C LYS A 74 -21.43 4.41 9.15
N ALA A 75 -22.74 4.24 8.94
CA ALA A 75 -23.70 4.15 10.03
C ALA A 75 -23.61 2.82 10.77
N SER A 76 -23.53 1.70 10.04
CA SER A 76 -23.38 0.37 10.65
C SER A 76 -22.06 0.21 11.41
N TRP A 77 -20.96 0.75 10.86
CA TRP A 77 -19.67 0.78 11.54
C TRP A 77 -19.71 1.59 12.85
N ARG A 78 -20.41 2.73 12.86
CA ARG A 78 -20.60 3.53 14.08
C ARG A 78 -21.38 2.78 15.15
N ALA A 79 -22.50 2.16 14.79
CA ALA A 79 -23.32 1.39 15.73
C ALA A 79 -22.52 0.24 16.36
N ARG A 80 -21.67 -0.42 15.57
CA ARG A 80 -20.77 -1.48 16.07
C ARG A 80 -19.73 -0.94 17.06
N LEU A 81 -19.10 0.20 16.76
CA LEU A 81 -18.11 0.81 17.67
C LEU A 81 -18.74 1.27 18.98
N SER A 82 -19.97 1.79 18.96
CA SER A 82 -20.68 2.20 20.18
C SER A 82 -21.13 1.03 21.06
N ALA A 83 -21.30 -0.17 20.50
CA ALA A 83 -21.73 -1.35 21.24
C ALA A 83 -20.58 -2.08 21.95
N LEU A 84 -19.33 -1.84 21.57
CA LEU A 84 -18.17 -2.50 22.16
C LEU A 84 -17.74 -1.79 23.47
N PRO A 85 -17.49 -2.53 24.56
CA PRO A 85 -17.02 -1.93 25.80
C PRO A 85 -15.61 -1.32 25.63
N GLY A 86 -15.37 -0.19 26.30
CA GLY A 86 -14.12 0.56 26.22
C GLY A 86 -14.15 1.76 25.26
N SER A 87 -13.03 2.47 25.15
CA SER A 87 -12.89 3.67 24.31
C SER A 87 -12.69 3.30 22.83
N ASN A 88 -13.57 2.48 22.26
CA ASN A 88 -13.53 2.18 20.83
C ASN A 88 -13.78 3.47 20.06
N ARG A 89 -12.70 3.97 19.44
CA ARG A 89 -12.62 5.36 19.05
C ARG A 89 -13.53 5.63 17.86
N LEU A 90 -14.62 6.35 18.12
CA LEU A 90 -15.50 6.85 17.06
C LEU A 90 -14.71 7.74 16.08
N PRO A 91 -15.17 7.85 14.81
CA PRO A 91 -14.56 8.78 13.85
C PRO A 91 -14.36 10.18 14.46
N ARG A 92 -13.22 10.82 14.17
CA ARG A 92 -12.94 12.20 14.63
C ARG A 92 -14.11 13.12 14.25
N GLY A 93 -14.45 14.06 15.14
CA GLY A 93 -15.52 15.04 14.92
C GLY A 93 -16.93 14.59 15.30
N VAL A 94 -17.12 13.39 15.86
CA VAL A 94 -18.43 12.92 16.35
C VAL A 94 -18.64 13.26 17.83
N VAL A 95 -17.59 13.15 18.64
CA VAL A 95 -17.56 13.49 20.06
C VAL A 95 -16.13 13.91 20.44
N PRO A 96 -15.93 14.73 21.49
CA PRO A 96 -14.61 14.99 22.04
C PRO A 96 -13.98 13.67 22.52
N GLN A 97 -12.81 13.34 21.97
CA GLN A 97 -12.10 12.09 22.25
C GLN A 97 -10.72 12.46 22.81
N ARG A 98 -10.31 11.81 23.91
CA ARG A 98 -8.97 12.00 24.48
C ARG A 98 -7.90 11.63 23.44
N PHE A 99 -6.80 12.37 23.45
CA PHE A 99 -5.61 12.02 22.70
C PHE A 99 -4.86 10.95 23.51
N VAL A 100 -4.54 9.83 22.87
CA VAL A 100 -3.67 8.78 23.40
C VAL A 100 -2.43 8.78 22.52
#